data_AF-A0A3P6E300-F1
#
_entry.id   AF-A0A3P6E300-F1
#
_cell.length_a   1.000
_cell.length_b   1.000
_cell.length_c   1.000
_cell.angle_alpha   90.00
_cell.angle_beta   90.00
_cell.angle_gamma   90.00
#
_symmetry.space_group_name_H-M   'P 1'
#
loop_
_entity.id
_entity.type
_entity.pdbx_description
1 polymer ?
#
loop_
_entity_poly.entity_id
_entity_poly.type
_entity_poly.pdbx_seq_one_letter_code
_entity_poly.pdbx_strand_id
1 'polypeptide(L)' 'MREFQATMRQVCLMYTYTDTDVAVPFTWVESDPKLIANPQMVKLHAFDTKIHKVDTLVSHKNDEWDE' A
#
# COMPACT_ATOMS: atom_id res chain seq x y z
N MET A 1 -10.80 -9.48 -0.23
CA MET A 1 -9.65 -8.75 -0.80
C MET A 1 -8.43 -9.51 -0.31
N ARG A 2 -7.49 -9.88 -1.19
CA ARG A 2 -6.32 -10.72 -0.84
C ARG A 2 -5.04 -10.00 -1.26
N GLU A 3 -3.95 -10.10 -0.49
CA GLU A 3 -2.71 -9.30 -0.65
C GLU A 3 -1.46 -10.15 -0.43
N PHE A 4 -0.30 -9.93 -1.09
CA PHE A 4 0.89 -10.78 -0.85
C PHE A 4 2.29 -10.17 -0.69
N GLN A 5 3.25 -10.91 -0.08
CA GLN A 5 4.50 -10.38 0.54
C GLN A 5 5.84 -11.12 0.25
N ALA A 6 6.98 -10.39 0.28
CA ALA A 6 8.38 -10.88 0.28
C ALA A 6 9.28 -10.06 1.24
N THR A 7 10.25 -10.66 1.95
CA THR A 7 10.89 -10.09 3.18
C THR A 7 12.41 -9.82 3.10
N MET A 8 12.93 -8.66 3.57
CA MET A 8 14.37 -8.37 3.85
C MET A 8 14.57 -7.30 4.97
N ARG A 9 15.61 -7.41 5.82
CA ARG A 9 15.89 -6.62 7.06
C ARG A 9 16.07 -5.08 6.91
N GLN A 10 14.98 -4.40 6.65
CA GLN A 10 14.44 -3.14 7.19
C GLN A 10 13.17 -3.04 6.36
N VAL A 11 12.19 -3.86 6.75
CA VAL A 11 11.36 -4.58 5.79
C VAL A 11 10.42 -3.64 5.06
N CYS A 12 10.83 -3.15 3.89
CA CYS A 12 9.95 -2.51 2.94
C CYS A 12 9.14 -3.60 2.28
N LEU A 13 7.88 -3.70 2.71
CA LEU A 13 6.92 -4.67 2.24
C LEU A 13 6.06 -4.03 1.15
N MET A 14 5.93 -4.70 0.00
CA MET A 14 5.07 -4.26 -1.09
C MET A 14 3.76 -5.01 -1.02
N TYR A 15 2.64 -4.28 -0.98
CA TYR A 15 1.29 -4.84 -0.97
C TYR A 15 0.61 -4.57 -2.30
N THR A 16 -0.18 -5.54 -2.78
CA THR A 16 -1.05 -5.37 -3.94
C THR A 16 -2.47 -5.76 -3.55
N TYR A 17 -3.43 -4.87 -3.79
CA TYR A 17 -4.83 -5.10 -3.51
C TYR A 17 -5.53 -5.52 -4.79
N THR A 18 -6.18 -6.68 -4.78
CA THR A 18 -6.94 -7.21 -5.91
C THR A 18 -8.38 -7.52 -5.51
N ASP A 19 -9.22 -7.79 -6.51
CA ASP A 19 -10.55 -8.33 -6.28
C ASP A 19 -10.49 -9.65 -5.48
N THR A 20 -11.59 -9.96 -4.80
CA THR A 20 -11.67 -11.05 -3.81
C THR A 20 -11.59 -12.45 -4.42
N ASP A 21 -11.87 -12.57 -5.71
CA ASP A 21 -11.95 -13.80 -6.49
C ASP A 21 -10.66 -14.10 -7.27
N VAL A 22 -9.72 -13.15 -7.31
CA VAL A 22 -8.42 -13.35 -7.96
C VAL A 22 -7.64 -14.45 -7.25
N ALA A 23 -7.07 -15.36 -8.04
CA ALA A 23 -6.24 -16.44 -7.55
C ALA A 23 -4.86 -15.94 -7.12
N VAL A 24 -4.39 -16.49 -6.01
CA VAL A 24 -3.06 -16.24 -5.44
C VAL A 24 -1.97 -16.80 -6.35
N PRO A 25 -1.04 -15.99 -6.87
CA PRO A 25 0.14 -16.53 -7.53
C PRO A 25 0.99 -17.34 -6.54
N PHE A 26 1.65 -18.41 -6.99
CA PHE A 26 2.39 -19.29 -6.06
C PHE A 26 3.54 -18.58 -5.32
N THR A 27 4.12 -17.53 -5.91
CA THR A 27 5.24 -16.77 -5.32
C THR A 27 4.80 -15.72 -4.30
N TRP A 28 3.51 -15.66 -3.99
CA TRP A 28 2.84 -14.60 -3.23
C TRP A 28 2.13 -15.26 -2.02
N VAL A 29 2.31 -14.77 -0.78
CA VAL A 29 1.57 -15.17 0.47
C VAL A 29 0.51 -14.17 1.00
N GLU A 30 -0.72 -14.60 1.33
CA GLU A 30 -1.79 -13.69 1.82
C GLU A 30 -1.37 -12.92 3.09
N SER A 31 -1.64 -11.61 3.17
CA SER A 31 -1.25 -10.77 4.31
C SER A 31 -2.39 -9.97 4.93
N ASP A 32 -2.27 -9.74 6.24
CA ASP A 32 -3.12 -8.80 6.98
C ASP A 32 -2.84 -7.33 6.58
N PRO A 33 -3.87 -6.46 6.59
CA PRO A 33 -3.72 -5.06 6.26
C PRO A 33 -2.74 -4.36 7.22
N LYS A 34 -1.89 -3.49 6.67
CA LYS A 34 -0.97 -2.66 7.46
C LYS A 34 -1.51 -1.25 7.59
N LEU A 35 -2.31 -1.04 8.63
CA LEU A 35 -2.89 0.24 8.94
C LEU A 35 -1.88 1.15 9.65
N ILE A 36 -1.79 2.41 9.22
CA ILE A 36 -1.02 3.46 9.88
C ILE A 36 -1.99 4.22 10.80
N ALA A 37 -1.70 4.26 12.11
CA ALA A 37 -2.47 5.04 13.07
C ALA A 37 -2.14 6.53 12.94
N ASN A 38 -3.17 7.39 13.03
CA ASN A 38 -3.05 8.85 12.86
C ASN A 38 -2.21 9.27 11.63
N PRO A 39 -2.58 8.85 10.41
CA PRO A 39 -1.78 9.16 9.23
C PRO A 39 -2.00 10.60 8.79
N GLN A 40 -0.91 11.31 8.50
CA GLN A 40 -0.94 12.49 7.66
C GLN A 40 -0.74 12.08 6.21
N MET A 41 -1.56 12.65 5.31
CA MET A 41 -1.60 12.26 3.91
C MET A 41 -1.12 13.40 3.01
N VAL A 42 -0.21 13.08 2.09
CA VAL A 42 0.27 13.99 1.05
C VAL A 42 -0.03 13.39 -0.31
N LYS A 43 -0.87 14.08 -1.09
CA LYS A 43 -1.20 13.66 -2.46
C LYS A 43 -0.11 14.14 -3.42
N LEU A 44 0.39 13.24 -4.25
CA LEU A 44 1.36 13.54 -5.30
C LEU A 44 0.67 13.64 -6.67
N HIS A 45 1.44 13.99 -7.69
CA HIS A 45 0.90 14.13 -9.04
C HIS A 45 0.38 12.79 -9.57
N ALA A 46 -0.82 12.82 -10.14
CA ALA A 46 -1.46 11.70 -10.80
C ALA A 46 -1.32 11.85 -12.32
N PHE A 47 -1.26 10.73 -13.04
CA PHE A 47 -1.28 10.73 -14.50
C PHE A 47 -2.38 9.81 -15.03
N ASP A 48 -2.84 10.11 -16.24
CA ASP A 48 -3.99 9.45 -16.88
C ASP A 48 -3.66 9.17 -18.36
N THR A 49 -3.79 7.90 -18.76
CA THR A 49 -3.58 7.46 -20.15
C THR A 49 -4.86 7.38 -20.96
N LYS A 50 -6.00 7.79 -20.39
CA LYS A 50 -7.40 7.61 -20.82
C LYS A 50 -7.94 6.19 -20.69
N ILE A 51 -7.07 5.20 -20.42
CA ILE A 51 -7.45 3.81 -20.12
C ILE A 51 -7.29 3.55 -18.62
N HIS A 52 -6.16 3.98 -18.06
CA HIS A 52 -5.87 3.86 -16.63
C HIS A 52 -5.46 5.22 -16.06
N LYS A 53 -5.98 5.49 -14.88
CA LYS A 53 -5.59 6.62 -14.05
C LYS A 53 -4.85 6.09 -12.82
N VAL A 54 -3.68 6.65 -12.56
CA VAL A 54 -2.85 6.27 -11.40
C VAL A 54 -2.74 7.48 -10.48
N ASP A 55 -3.41 7.39 -9.33
CA ASP A 55 -3.27 8.35 -8.23
C ASP A 55 -2.11 7.91 -7.32
N THR A 56 -1.31 8.87 -6.85
CA THR A 56 -0.18 8.63 -5.93
C THR A 56 -0.41 9.39 -4.62
N LEU A 57 -0.21 8.71 -3.49
CA LEU A 57 -0.38 9.28 -2.15
C LEU A 57 0.65 8.68 -1.20
N VAL A 58 1.20 9.54 -0.33
CA VAL A 58 2.07 9.14 0.77
C VAL A 58 1.33 9.34 2.07
N SER A 59 1.26 8.28 2.89
CA SER A 59 0.77 8.35 4.27
C SER A 59 1.94 8.11 5.21
N HIS A 60 2.21 9.06 6.11
CA HIS A 60 3.17 8.85 7.20
C HIS A 60 2.46 9.03 8.54
N LYS A 61 2.99 8.37 9.58
CA LYS A 61 2.49 8.57 10.94
C LYS A 61 2.72 10.03 11.34
N ASN A 62 1.68 10.69 11.85
CA ASN A 62 1.84 11.98 12.50
C ASN A 62 2.26 11.71 13.95
N ASP A 63 3.58 11.69 14.17
CA ASP A 63 4.11 11.78 15.52
C ASP A 63 3.98 13.25 15.92
N GLU A 64 2.91 13.59 16.63
CA GLU A 64 2.81 14.88 17.31
C GLU A 64 4.03 14.96 18.23
N TRP A 65 5.10 15.60 17.76
CA TRP A 65 6.10 16.17 18.64
C TRP A 65 5.40 17.37 19.26
N ASP A 66 4.83 17.15 20.44
CA ASP A 66 4.36 18.21 21.33
C ASP A 66 5.50 19.23 21.50
N GLU A 67 5.40 20.39 20.85
CA GLU A 67 6.10 21.60 21.28
C GLU A 67 5.39 22.21 22.50
#